data_AF-A0A915NXM0-F1
#
_entry.id   AF-A0A915NXM0-F1
#
_cell.length_a   1.000
_cell.length_b   1.000
_cell.length_c   1.000
_cell.angle_alpha   90.00
_cell.angle_beta   90.00
_cell.angle_gamma   90.00
#
_symmetry.space_group_name_H-M   'P 1'
#
loop_
_entity.id
_entity.type
_entity.pdbx_description
1 polymer ?
#
loop_
_entity_poly.entity_id
_entity_poly.type
_entity_poly.pdbx_seq_one_letter_code
_entity_poly.pdbx_strand_id
1 'polypeptide(L)'
;MEPSYSSFGHNPYNLPYNEANLTAFQDDGIWLISCSFSIWTMVSGFGLLESGRVSSKDEVNIMVKNIVDVVFGGLSYWMFGFGFTYGKDFPNPYIGKLIFGEF
;
A
#
# COMPACT_ATOMS: atom_id res chain seq x y z
N MET A 1 8.08 -32.69 -10.29
CA MET A 1 7.98 -32.05 -8.96
C MET A 1 7.55 -30.62 -9.23
N GLU A 2 6.25 -30.37 -9.21
CA GLU A 2 5.69 -29.07 -9.61
C GLU A 2 5.92 -28.06 -8.48
N PRO A 3 6.58 -26.92 -8.72
CA PRO A 3 6.75 -25.91 -7.70
C PRO A 3 5.40 -25.25 -7.43
N SER A 4 4.97 -25.35 -6.17
CA SER A 4 3.67 -24.93 -5.64
C SER A 4 3.53 -23.40 -5.59
N TYR A 5 3.13 -22.80 -6.71
CA TYR A 5 2.74 -21.39 -6.81
C TYR A 5 1.22 -21.19 -6.93
N SER A 6 0.44 -22.26 -7.04
CA SER A 6 -1.03 -22.24 -7.17
C SER A 6 -1.78 -21.72 -5.94
N SER A 7 -1.08 -21.41 -4.83
CA SER A 7 -1.68 -20.80 -3.63
C SER A 7 -1.78 -19.27 -3.71
N PHE A 8 -1.13 -18.62 -4.69
CA PHE A 8 -1.17 -17.17 -4.89
C PHE A 8 -2.15 -16.78 -6.01
N GLY A 9 -3.45 -16.85 -5.71
CA GLY A 9 -4.50 -16.19 -6.51
C GLY A 9 -4.75 -16.71 -7.93
N HIS A 10 -5.95 -16.44 -8.43
CA HIS A 10 -6.30 -16.68 -9.83
C HIS A 10 -5.46 -15.77 -10.74
N ASN A 11 -4.91 -16.32 -11.83
CA ASN A 11 -4.17 -15.55 -12.82
C ASN A 11 -5.09 -14.41 -13.35
N PRO A 12 -4.76 -13.13 -13.12
CA PRO A 12 -5.62 -12.01 -13.52
C PRO A 12 -5.73 -11.86 -15.05
N TYR A 13 -4.84 -12.50 -15.80
CA TYR A 13 -4.76 -12.47 -17.25
C TYR A 13 -5.23 -13.76 -17.93
N ASN A 14 -5.74 -14.74 -17.17
CA ASN A 14 -6.20 -16.06 -17.67
C ASN A 14 -5.19 -16.76 -18.60
N LEU A 15 -3.89 -16.56 -18.38
CA LEU A 15 -2.83 -17.16 -19.19
C LEU A 15 -2.44 -18.55 -18.65
N PRO A 16 -2.00 -19.48 -19.52
CA PRO A 16 -1.52 -20.78 -19.08
C PRO A 16 -0.30 -20.66 -18.16
N TYR A 17 -0.25 -21.46 -17.10
CA TYR A 17 0.87 -21.50 -16.16
C TYR A 17 2.09 -22.17 -16.82
N ASN A 18 2.96 -21.38 -17.42
CA ASN A 18 4.24 -21.82 -17.98
C ASN A 18 5.40 -21.07 -17.29
N GLU A 19 6.62 -21.55 -17.48
CA GLU A 19 7.84 -21.00 -16.84
C GLU A 19 8.00 -19.49 -17.13
N ALA A 20 7.70 -19.05 -18.35
CA ALA A 20 7.82 -17.65 -18.77
C ALA A 20 6.75 -16.72 -18.14
N ASN A 21 5.54 -17.22 -17.88
CA ASN A 21 4.46 -16.45 -17.29
C ASN A 21 4.62 -16.37 -15.77
N LEU A 22 5.16 -17.42 -15.12
CA LEU A 22 5.45 -17.40 -13.69
C LEU A 22 6.50 -16.34 -13.33
N THR A 23 7.54 -16.20 -14.16
CA THR A 23 8.54 -15.14 -13.98
C THR A 23 7.91 -13.75 -14.15
N ALA A 24 7.00 -13.58 -15.11
CA ALA A 24 6.31 -12.30 -15.32
C ALA A 24 5.46 -11.87 -14.09
N PHE A 25 4.76 -12.80 -13.43
CA PHE A 25 4.02 -12.49 -12.20
C PHE A 25 4.94 -12.09 -11.04
N GLN A 26 6.11 -12.72 -10.93
CA GLN A 26 7.11 -12.38 -9.93
C GLN A 26 7.69 -10.99 -10.19
N ASP A 27 7.97 -10.67 -11.45
CA ASP A 27 8.49 -9.36 -11.88
C ASP A 27 7.48 -8.23 -11.59
N ASP A 28 6.19 -8.45 -11.87
CA ASP A 28 5.12 -7.52 -11.54
C ASP A 28 5.06 -7.24 -10.02
N GLY A 29 5.20 -8.27 -9.19
CA GLY A 29 5.23 -8.14 -7.74
C GLY A 29 6.42 -7.32 -7.23
N ILE A 30 7.61 -7.58 -7.78
CA ILE A 30 8.83 -6.82 -7.46
C ILE A 30 8.67 -5.36 -7.87
N TRP A 31 8.11 -5.10 -9.04
CA TRP A 31 7.85 -3.76 -9.53
C TRP A 31 6.88 -3.00 -8.62
N LEU A 32 5.77 -3.61 -8.22
CA LEU A 32 4.78 -3.01 -7.31
C LEU A 32 5.38 -2.68 -5.93
N ILE A 33 6.19 -3.57 -5.35
CA ILE A 33 6.85 -3.33 -4.07
C ILE A 33 7.88 -2.18 -4.21
N SER A 34 8.60 -2.14 -5.32
CA SER A 34 9.56 -1.06 -5.61
C SER A 34 8.87 0.30 -5.75
N CYS A 35 7.75 0.36 -6.48
CA CYS A 35 6.93 1.57 -6.58
C CYS A 35 6.36 2.00 -5.23
N SER A 36 5.87 1.06 -4.42
CA SER A 36 5.35 1.33 -3.08
C SER A 36 6.41 1.97 -2.16
N PHE A 37 7.65 1.45 -2.19
CA PHE A 37 8.77 2.03 -1.44
C PHE A 37 9.13 3.46 -1.90
N SER A 38 9.08 3.72 -3.21
CA SER A 38 9.31 5.06 -3.77
C SER A 38 8.28 6.08 -3.27
N ILE A 39 6.99 5.70 -3.24
CA ILE A 39 5.90 6.55 -2.75
C ILE A 39 6.02 6.79 -1.24
N TRP A 40 6.36 5.77 -0.46
CA TRP A 40 6.58 5.92 0.99
C TRP A 40 7.69 6.92 1.30
N THR A 41 8.73 6.93 0.47
CA THR A 41 9.85 7.87 0.58
C THR A 41 9.43 9.33 0.33
N MET A 42 8.41 9.58 -0.51
CA MET A 42 7.89 10.95 -0.76
C MET A 42 7.27 11.59 0.49
N VAL A 43 6.50 10.83 1.27
CA VAL A 43 5.84 11.34 2.48
C VAL A 43 6.88 11.72 3.53
N SER A 44 7.84 10.83 3.77
CA SER A 44 8.98 11.08 4.66
C SER A 44 9.85 12.26 4.17
N GLY A 45 10.09 12.35 2.85
CA GLY A 45 10.93 13.36 2.23
C GLY A 45 10.34 14.76 2.30
N PHE A 46 9.03 14.92 2.12
CA PHE A 46 8.38 16.23 2.24
C PHE A 46 8.43 16.77 3.68
N GLY A 47 8.18 15.92 4.68
CA GLY A 47 8.27 16.36 6.08
C GLY A 47 9.70 16.68 6.54
N LEU A 48 10.73 16.05 5.95
CA LEU A 48 12.13 16.43 6.19
C LEU A 48 12.46 17.80 5.57
N LEU A 49 11.94 18.11 4.37
CA LEU A 49 12.10 19.44 3.76
C LEU A 49 11.39 20.54 4.56
N GLU A 50 10.24 20.23 5.17
CA GLU A 50 9.53 21.15 6.06
C GLU A 50 10.28 21.39 7.38
N SER A 51 10.87 20.33 7.95
CA SER A 51 11.73 20.41 9.14
C SER A 51 12.99 21.25 8.89
N GLY A 52 13.64 21.08 7.73
CA GLY A 52 14.88 21.81 7.40
C GLY A 52 14.71 23.32 7.16
N ARG A 53 13.46 23.83 7.06
CA ARG A 53 13.19 25.26 6.84
C ARG A 53 12.80 26.01 8.12
N VAL A 54 12.69 25.34 9.26
CA VAL A 54 12.29 25.95 10.53
C VAL A 54 13.50 26.18 11.47
N SER A 55 13.36 27.07 12.45
CA SER A 55 14.39 27.30 13.47
C SER A 55 14.65 26.05 14.30
N SER A 56 15.91 25.75 14.63
CA SER A 56 16.34 24.55 15.36
C SER A 56 15.67 24.33 16.73
N LYS A 57 14.94 25.33 17.26
CA LYS A 57 14.14 25.22 18.49
C LYS A 57 12.79 24.52 18.28
N ASP A 58 12.23 24.60 17.07
CA ASP A 58 10.92 24.04 16.72
C ASP A 58 11.00 22.88 15.71
N GLU A 59 12.19 22.66 15.14
CA GLU A 59 12.51 21.59 14.19
C GLU A 59 12.14 20.20 14.70
N VAL A 60 12.47 19.90 15.96
CA VAL A 60 12.17 18.61 16.59
C VAL A 60 10.66 18.33 16.64
N ASN A 61 9.84 19.36 16.86
CA ASN A 61 8.39 19.22 16.94
C ASN A 61 7.77 18.94 15.55
N ILE A 62 8.38 19.43 14.48
CA ILE A 62 7.96 19.15 13.10
C ILE A 62 8.39 17.75 12.68
N MET A 63 9.62 17.34 13.04
CA MET A 63 10.12 16.00 12.75
C MET A 63 9.28 14.89 13.41
N VAL A 64 8.83 15.11 14.66
CA VAL A 64 7.93 14.17 15.35
C VAL A 64 6.59 14.04 14.62
N LYS A 65 6.02 15.16 14.13
CA LYS A 65 4.77 15.13 13.35
C LYS A 65 4.92 14.36 12.04
N ASN A 66 6.05 14.48 11.35
CA ASN A 66 6.34 13.72 10.13
C ASN A 66 6.32 12.20 10.37
N ILE A 67 6.92 11.74 11.48
CA ILE A 67 6.91 10.32 11.84
C ILE A 67 5.49 9.86 12.22
N VAL A 68 4.77 10.68 12.98
CA VAL A 68 3.39 10.39 13.37
C VAL A 68 2.48 10.29 12.14
N ASP A 69 2.66 11.15 11.13
CA ASP A 69 1.89 11.12 9.88
C ASP A 69 2.08 9.82 9.10
N VAL A 70 3.33 9.35 8.95
CA VAL A 70 3.63 8.08 8.26
C VAL A 70 2.99 6.89 8.97
N VAL A 71 3.06 6.85 10.32
CA VAL A 71 2.51 5.75 11.12
C VAL A 71 0.98 5.77 11.16
N PHE A 72 0.37 6.94 11.40
CA PHE A 72 -1.09 7.08 11.39
C PHE A 72 -1.68 6.93 9.99
N GLY A 73 -0.97 7.36 8.93
CA GLY A 73 -1.37 7.14 7.55
C GLY A 73 -1.46 5.66 7.20
N GLY A 74 -0.42 4.88 7.57
CA GLY A 74 -0.43 3.43 7.39
C GLY A 74 -1.51 2.72 8.22
N LEU A 75 -1.64 3.07 9.50
CA LEU A 75 -2.64 2.48 10.40
C LEU A 75 -4.09 2.82 10.00
N SER A 76 -4.36 4.06 9.58
CA SER A 76 -5.69 4.47 9.14
C SER A 76 -6.10 3.78 7.83
N TYR A 77 -5.16 3.58 6.91
CA TYR A 77 -5.40 2.81 5.70
C TYR A 77 -5.69 1.33 6.01
N TRP A 78 -4.99 0.75 6.99
CA TRP A 78 -5.26 -0.62 7.43
C TRP A 78 -6.62 -0.79 8.11
N MET A 79 -7.02 0.12 9.00
CA MET A 79 -8.29 0.03 9.74
C MET A 79 -9.52 0.36 8.89
N PHE A 80 -9.44 1.38 8.03
CA PHE A 80 -10.60 1.90 7.31
C PHE A 80 -10.38 1.98 5.79
N GLY A 81 -9.15 2.25 5.34
CA GLY A 81 -8.85 2.47 3.92
C GLY A 81 -8.99 1.24 3.03
N PHE A 82 -8.64 0.05 3.54
CA PHE A 82 -8.79 -1.20 2.79
C PHE A 82 -10.27 -1.55 2.56
N GLY A 83 -11.11 -1.38 3.58
CA GLY A 83 -12.55 -1.59 3.48
C GLY A 83 -13.25 -0.60 2.55
N PHE A 84 -12.82 0.66 2.55
CA PHE A 84 -13.40 1.68 1.68
C PHE A 84 -13.00 1.50 0.20
N THR A 85 -11.74 1.16 -0.07
CA THR A 85 -11.19 1.08 -1.44
C THR A 85 -11.54 -0.22 -2.16
N TYR A 86 -11.58 -1.34 -1.44
CA TYR A 86 -11.82 -2.67 -2.02
C TYR A 86 -13.11 -3.33 -1.53
N GLY A 87 -13.96 -2.60 -0.80
CA GLY A 87 -15.25 -3.10 -0.30
C GLY A 87 -16.14 -3.56 -1.44
N LYS A 88 -16.28 -4.87 -1.62
CA LYS A 88 -17.16 -5.48 -2.62
C LYS A 88 -18.58 -5.58 -2.08
N ASP A 89 -19.55 -5.30 -2.96
CA ASP A 89 -20.99 -5.54 -2.82
C ASP A 89 -21.83 -4.45 -2.11
N PHE A 90 -22.05 -3.26 -2.71
CA PHE A 90 -23.21 -2.39 -2.40
C PHE A 90 -23.84 -1.70 -3.63
N PRO A 91 -25.12 -1.26 -3.56
CA PRO A 91 -25.89 -0.67 -4.67
C PRO A 91 -25.44 0.73 -5.13
N ASN A 92 -24.54 1.40 -4.39
CA ASN A 92 -24.18 2.81 -4.63
C ASN A 92 -22.68 2.94 -4.99
N PRO A 93 -22.32 3.59 -6.12
CA PRO A 93 -20.96 3.58 -6.69
C PRO A 93 -19.93 4.49 -5.99
N TYR A 94 -20.27 5.11 -4.87
CA TYR A 94 -19.45 6.16 -4.25
C TYR A 94 -18.74 5.75 -2.96
N ILE A 95 -19.19 4.69 -2.27
CA ILE A 95 -18.68 4.30 -0.94
C ILE A 95 -18.69 2.76 -0.82
N GLY A 96 -17.52 2.15 -0.59
CA GLY A 96 -17.38 0.72 -0.27
C GLY A 96 -17.87 0.39 1.16
N LYS A 97 -18.44 -0.81 1.38
CA LYS A 97 -18.84 -1.27 2.74
C LYS A 97 -17.60 -1.40 3.61
N LEU A 98 -17.69 -0.93 4.85
CA LEU A 98 -16.77 -1.35 5.90
C LEU A 98 -16.86 -2.87 6.07
N ILE A 99 -15.77 -3.57 5.77
CA ILE A 99 -15.58 -5.02 5.88
C ILE A 99 -15.72 -5.59 7.31
N PHE A 100 -15.94 -4.74 8.31
CA PHE A 100 -15.99 -5.11 9.74
C PHE A 100 -17.33 -5.71 10.20
N GLY A 101 -18.17 -6.18 9.27
CA GLY A 101 -19.53 -6.69 9.56
C GLY A 101 -19.90 -8.01 8.87
N GLU A 102 -18.96 -8.69 8.23
CA GLU A 102 -19.19 -9.97 7.52
C GLU A 102 -18.08 -10.98 7.84
N PHE A 103 -17.79 -11.16 9.14
CA PHE A 103 -17.12 -12.36 9.66
C PHE A 103 -18.17 -13.24 10.37
#